data_AF-R7TUE3-F1
#
_entry.id   AF-R7TUE3-F1
#
_cell.length_a   1.000
_cell.length_b   1.000
_cell.length_c   1.000
_cell.angle_alpha   90.00
_cell.angle_beta   90.00
_cell.angle_gamma   90.00
#
_symmetry.space_group_name_H-M   'P 1'
#
loop_
_entity.id
_entity.type
_entity.pdbx_description
1 polymer ?
#
loop_
_entity_poly.entity_id
_entity_poly.type
_entity_poly.pdbx_seq_one_letter_code
_entity_poly.pdbx_strand_id
1 'polypeptide(L)'
;MDGKKVHNFFLPIIGHNKMIDGVFTGSIYKDPDLRIPFPGEGKHGSSVSAIKTHWPLFAQEQDLLDYARIILVVRDPEDAIRSSYVFHKSGENHTGLLNENWEVKDWSTYLDSCLQEWESFHEFWINHALSHRLPLLVLNYAAMKTDINSTVYKMAAFLDAPLSEERARCVLANQEGGFHRVKHGRVEEILPSTETQRQESMRMAARMRTIIGKCLSERHCDTNEHSMTLPSQ
;
A
#
# COMPACT_ATOMS: atom_id res chain seq x y z
N MET A 1 -14.86 -2.34 29.45
CA MET A 1 -13.48 -2.85 29.27
C MET A 1 -13.11 -2.50 27.84
N ASP A 2 -12.50 -1.32 27.68
CA ASP A 2 -12.25 -0.71 26.37
C ASP A 2 -11.02 -1.31 25.72
N GLY A 3 -11.24 -2.33 24.89
CA GLY A 3 -10.26 -2.80 23.93
C GLY A 3 -10.17 -1.80 22.79
N LYS A 4 -9.27 -0.81 22.91
CA LYS A 4 -8.89 0.07 21.80
C LYS A 4 -8.34 -0.80 20.67
N LYS A 5 -9.12 -0.93 19.60
CA LYS A 5 -8.73 -1.61 18.37
C LYS A 5 -7.56 -0.84 17.76
N VAL A 6 -6.44 -1.53 17.60
CA VAL A 6 -5.31 -1.06 16.83
C VAL A 6 -5.70 -1.23 15.37
N HIS A 7 -6.06 -0.14 14.72
CA HIS A 7 -6.10 -0.09 13.26
C HIS A 7 -4.63 -0.05 12.81
N ASN A 8 -4.24 -0.76 11.75
CA ASN A 8 -2.95 -0.56 11.08
C ASN A 8 -3.21 -0.17 9.63
N PHE A 9 -2.58 0.90 9.17
CA PHE A 9 -2.72 1.40 7.80
C PHE A 9 -1.33 1.38 7.19
N PHE A 10 -1.06 0.30 6.46
CA PHE A 10 0.07 0.25 5.56
C PHE A 10 -0.28 1.09 4.33
N LEU A 11 0.58 2.09 4.05
CA LEU A 11 0.46 3.14 3.04
C LEU A 11 -0.13 2.73 1.67
N PRO A 12 -0.68 3.71 0.94
CA PRO A 12 -1.85 3.55 0.10
C PRO A 12 -1.57 2.77 -1.18
N ILE A 13 -2.60 2.05 -1.64
CA ILE A 13 -2.86 1.92 -3.07
C ILE A 13 -2.88 3.36 -3.61
N ILE A 14 -1.82 3.77 -4.31
CA ILE A 14 -1.73 5.09 -4.94
C ILE A 14 -2.72 5.09 -6.10
N GLY A 15 -3.98 5.37 -5.78
CA GLY A 15 -4.88 6.06 -6.67
C GLY A 15 -4.97 7.48 -6.14
N HIS A 16 -4.39 8.44 -6.84
CA HIS A 16 -4.98 9.76 -6.82
C HIS A 16 -6.44 9.57 -7.24
N ASN A 17 -7.44 9.75 -6.35
CA ASN A 17 -8.85 9.68 -6.77
C ASN A 17 -9.26 10.99 -7.48
N LYS A 18 -8.40 11.48 -8.38
CA LYS A 18 -8.72 12.48 -9.39
C LYS A 18 -8.56 11.84 -10.76
N MET A 19 -9.68 11.32 -11.25
CA MET A 19 -9.98 10.94 -12.63
C MET A 19 -8.77 10.47 -13.46
N ILE A 20 -8.46 9.17 -13.39
CA ILE A 20 -8.15 8.50 -14.65
C ILE A 20 -9.51 8.43 -15.33
N ASP A 21 -9.69 9.27 -16.33
CA ASP A 21 -10.84 9.39 -17.21
C ASP A 21 -12.24 9.83 -16.77
N GLY A 22 -12.58 9.86 -15.49
CA GLY A 22 -13.99 9.96 -15.04
C GLY A 22 -14.46 8.67 -14.36
N VAL A 23 -13.61 7.65 -14.39
CA VAL A 23 -13.70 6.43 -13.62
C VAL A 23 -13.43 6.71 -12.13
N PHE A 24 -14.42 6.38 -11.29
CA PHE A 24 -14.34 6.52 -9.84
C PHE A 24 -13.57 5.35 -9.22
N THR A 25 -12.60 5.64 -8.38
CA THR A 25 -11.93 4.67 -7.52
C THR A 25 -12.57 4.70 -6.14
N GLY A 26 -12.96 3.52 -5.66
CA GLY A 26 -13.64 3.29 -4.40
C GLY A 26 -12.73 2.87 -3.25
N SER A 27 -13.34 2.68 -2.09
CA SER A 27 -12.67 2.31 -0.84
C SER A 27 -13.70 1.64 0.07
N ILE A 28 -13.30 0.56 0.74
CA ILE A 28 -14.15 -0.07 1.77
C ILE A 28 -14.26 0.79 3.04
N TYR A 29 -13.42 1.83 3.16
CA TYR A 29 -13.38 2.76 4.28
C TYR A 29 -14.41 3.88 4.12
N LYS A 30 -14.75 4.55 5.22
CA LYS A 30 -15.71 5.65 5.26
C LYS A 30 -15.13 6.87 5.98
N ASP A 31 -13.92 7.26 5.60
CA ASP A 31 -13.21 8.41 6.17
C ASP A 31 -13.89 9.72 5.72
N PRO A 32 -14.46 10.51 6.64
CA PRO A 32 -15.17 11.74 6.30
C PRO A 32 -14.25 12.80 5.66
N ASP A 33 -12.97 12.86 6.05
CA ASP A 33 -12.01 13.86 5.55
C ASP A 33 -11.62 13.59 4.09
N LEU A 34 -11.78 12.34 3.65
CA LEU A 34 -11.47 11.90 2.30
C LEU A 34 -12.64 12.03 1.32
N ARG A 35 -13.90 12.13 1.78
CA ARG A 35 -15.08 12.10 0.89
C ARG A 35 -15.15 13.27 -0.11
N ILE A 36 -14.70 14.46 0.30
CA ILE A 36 -14.71 15.66 -0.56
C ILE A 36 -13.66 15.55 -1.66
N PRO A 37 -12.36 15.35 -1.35
CA PRO A 37 -11.33 15.21 -2.39
C PRO A 37 -11.42 13.89 -3.15
N PHE A 38 -12.04 12.87 -2.56
CA PHE A 38 -12.12 11.52 -3.10
C PHE A 38 -13.57 10.99 -3.07
N PRO A 39 -14.40 11.30 -4.09
CA PRO A 39 -15.84 10.99 -4.11
C PRO A 39 -16.22 9.50 -4.11
N GLY A 40 -15.25 8.60 -4.23
CA GLY A 40 -15.44 7.16 -4.12
C GLY A 40 -15.21 6.57 -2.73
N GLU A 41 -14.84 7.39 -1.74
CA GLU A 41 -14.72 6.93 -0.35
C GLU A 41 -16.05 6.35 0.17
N GLY A 42 -16.01 5.10 0.63
CA GLY A 42 -17.18 4.33 1.06
C GLY A 42 -18.01 3.73 -0.08
N LYS A 43 -17.56 3.80 -1.33
CA LYS A 43 -18.19 3.14 -2.48
C LYS A 43 -17.41 1.90 -2.89
N HIS A 44 -18.14 0.83 -3.20
CA HIS A 44 -17.63 -0.44 -3.70
C HIS A 44 -18.64 -1.06 -4.70
N GLY A 45 -18.24 -2.13 -5.39
CA GLY A 45 -19.05 -2.79 -6.42
C GLY A 45 -18.91 -2.14 -7.80
N SER A 46 -19.88 -2.37 -8.69
CA SER A 46 -19.81 -1.99 -10.12
C SER A 46 -19.84 -0.48 -10.41
N SER A 47 -19.98 0.37 -9.38
CA SER A 47 -19.97 1.83 -9.50
C SER A 47 -18.58 2.45 -9.49
N VAL A 48 -17.53 1.63 -9.28
CA VAL A 48 -16.13 2.04 -9.19
C VAL A 48 -15.25 1.06 -9.97
N SER A 49 -14.09 1.51 -10.47
CA SER A 49 -13.16 0.66 -11.25
C SER A 49 -12.10 -0.05 -10.42
N ALA A 50 -11.80 0.47 -9.24
CA ALA A 50 -10.83 -0.07 -8.31
C ALA A 50 -11.32 0.20 -6.89
N ILE A 51 -10.96 -0.67 -5.95
CA ILE A 51 -11.40 -0.60 -4.56
C ILE A 51 -10.18 -0.72 -3.67
N LYS A 52 -9.94 0.28 -2.82
CA LYS A 52 -8.91 0.22 -1.78
C LYS A 52 -9.39 -0.65 -0.61
N THR A 53 -8.57 -1.62 -0.20
CA THR A 53 -8.81 -2.49 0.96
C THR A 53 -7.49 -2.86 1.66
N HIS A 54 -7.56 -3.10 2.97
CA HIS A 54 -6.49 -3.75 3.76
C HIS A 54 -6.97 -5.09 4.34
N TRP A 55 -8.05 -5.69 3.80
CA TRP A 55 -8.45 -7.06 4.15
C TRP A 55 -7.27 -8.02 3.96
N PRO A 56 -7.05 -9.03 4.84
CA PRO A 56 -7.87 -9.41 5.99
C PRO A 56 -7.60 -8.65 7.28
N LEU A 57 -6.67 -7.68 7.29
CA LEU A 57 -6.07 -7.22 8.54
C LEU A 57 -7.04 -6.57 9.54
N PHE A 58 -8.20 -6.05 9.11
CA PHE A 58 -9.11 -5.29 9.99
C PHE A 58 -10.61 -5.50 9.76
N ALA A 59 -10.99 -6.55 9.03
CA ALA A 59 -12.38 -6.72 8.64
C ALA A 59 -13.13 -7.62 9.65
N GLN A 60 -14.26 -7.12 10.17
CA GLN A 60 -15.20 -7.95 10.94
C GLN A 60 -16.07 -8.82 10.02
N GLU A 61 -16.21 -8.43 8.76
CA GLU A 61 -16.94 -9.16 7.73
C GLU A 61 -15.98 -9.51 6.59
N GLN A 62 -16.18 -10.68 5.99
CA GLN A 62 -15.38 -11.12 4.86
C GLN A 62 -15.58 -10.15 3.69
N ASP A 63 -14.48 -9.74 3.04
CA ASP A 63 -14.58 -9.01 1.78
C ASP A 63 -15.06 -10.00 0.71
N LEU A 64 -16.39 -10.03 0.50
CA LEU A 64 -17.06 -10.90 -0.47
C LEU A 64 -17.09 -10.31 -1.88
N LEU A 65 -16.27 -9.29 -2.14
CA LEU A 65 -16.22 -8.64 -3.44
C LEU A 65 -15.51 -9.53 -4.47
N ASP A 66 -16.14 -9.69 -5.63
CA ASP A 66 -15.57 -10.42 -6.76
C ASP A 66 -14.62 -9.48 -7.53
N TYR A 67 -13.32 -9.63 -7.29
CA TYR A 67 -12.30 -8.81 -7.92
C TYR A 67 -11.89 -9.38 -9.27
N ALA A 68 -11.98 -8.58 -10.33
CA ALA A 68 -11.51 -8.98 -11.66
C ALA A 68 -9.98 -9.01 -11.78
N ARG A 69 -9.26 -8.22 -10.97
CA ARG A 69 -7.81 -8.06 -10.99
C ARG A 69 -7.30 -7.39 -9.70
N ILE A 70 -6.03 -7.59 -9.36
CA ILE A 70 -5.44 -7.12 -8.11
C ILE A 70 -4.20 -6.25 -8.39
N ILE A 71 -4.12 -5.09 -7.74
CA ILE A 71 -2.89 -4.30 -7.63
C ILE A 71 -2.41 -4.38 -6.18
N LEU A 72 -1.22 -4.93 -5.96
CA LEU A 72 -0.62 -5.11 -4.64
C LEU A 72 0.61 -4.20 -4.48
N VAL A 73 0.56 -3.24 -3.56
CA VAL A 73 1.72 -2.39 -3.25
C VAL A 73 2.57 -3.05 -2.17
N VAL A 74 3.85 -3.28 -2.47
CA VAL A 74 4.83 -3.85 -1.54
C VAL A 74 5.83 -2.78 -1.15
N ARG A 75 5.99 -2.56 0.15
CA ARG A 75 6.97 -1.63 0.74
C ARG A 75 7.82 -2.39 1.75
N ASP A 76 9.04 -1.89 1.99
CA ASP A 76 9.85 -2.36 3.12
C ASP A 76 9.01 -2.43 4.41
N PRO A 77 9.04 -3.56 5.14
CA PRO A 77 8.14 -3.79 6.26
C PRO A 77 8.29 -2.73 7.36
N GLU A 78 9.51 -2.45 7.83
CA GLU A 78 9.68 -1.51 8.95
C GLU A 78 9.29 -0.09 8.57
N ASP A 79 9.68 0.31 7.37
CA ASP A 79 9.33 1.60 6.77
C ASP A 79 7.82 1.83 6.74
N ALA A 80 7.08 0.79 6.40
CA ALA A 80 5.65 0.82 6.29
C ALA A 80 4.96 0.75 7.66
N ILE A 81 5.50 -0.04 8.60
CA ILE A 81 5.06 -0.12 10.00
C ILE A 81 5.28 1.21 10.73
N ARG A 82 6.45 1.84 10.59
CA ARG A 82 6.73 3.17 11.18
C ARG A 82 5.72 4.20 10.69
N SER A 83 5.43 4.21 9.39
CA SER A 83 4.43 5.13 8.84
C SER A 83 3.04 4.90 9.42
N SER A 84 2.64 3.62 9.56
CA SER A 84 1.39 3.21 10.22
C SER A 84 1.36 3.67 11.67
N TYR A 85 2.42 3.45 12.45
CA TYR A 85 2.48 3.87 13.85
C TYR A 85 2.28 5.38 14.00
N VAL A 86 2.97 6.18 13.18
CA VAL A 86 2.82 7.65 13.19
C VAL A 86 1.39 8.06 12.83
N PHE A 87 0.77 7.40 11.85
CA PHE A 87 -0.64 7.66 11.51
C PHE A 87 -1.56 7.47 12.74
N HIS A 88 -1.49 6.32 13.41
CA HIS A 88 -2.31 6.04 14.58
C HIS A 88 -2.05 6.99 15.75
N LYS A 89 -0.78 7.26 16.05
CA LYS A 89 -0.43 8.17 17.15
C LYS A 89 -0.83 9.61 16.89
N SER A 90 -0.98 10.00 15.62
CA SER A 90 -1.54 11.31 15.24
C SER A 90 -3.05 11.42 15.26
N GLY A 91 -3.74 10.42 15.82
CA GLY A 91 -5.20 10.39 15.83
C GLY A 91 -5.75 10.17 14.43
N GLU A 92 -5.12 9.28 13.66
CA GLU A 92 -5.50 8.93 12.29
C GLU A 92 -5.43 10.12 11.32
N ASN A 93 -4.57 11.09 11.62
CA ASN A 93 -4.29 12.20 10.74
C ASN A 93 -3.34 11.78 9.62
N HIS A 94 -3.84 11.80 8.38
CA HIS A 94 -3.08 11.50 7.16
C HIS A 94 -1.79 12.32 7.01
N THR A 95 -1.77 13.53 7.56
CA THR A 95 -0.64 14.47 7.52
C THR A 95 0.08 14.63 8.87
N GLY A 96 -0.32 13.87 9.89
CA GLY A 96 0.20 13.99 11.24
C GLY A 96 1.72 13.75 11.32
N LEU A 97 2.42 14.51 12.16
CA LEU A 97 3.87 14.42 12.32
C LEU A 97 4.22 13.94 13.73
N LEU A 98 5.33 13.20 13.84
CA LEU A 98 6.01 13.04 15.14
C LEU A 98 6.52 14.42 15.54
N ASN A 99 6.19 14.87 16.74
CA ASN A 99 6.88 15.99 17.37
C ASN A 99 7.79 15.48 18.50
N GLU A 100 8.72 16.30 18.97
CA GLU A 100 9.71 15.89 19.99
C GLU A 100 9.08 15.56 21.35
N ASN A 101 7.84 15.99 21.58
CA ASN A 101 7.09 15.75 22.81
C ASN A 101 6.24 14.48 22.76
N TRP A 102 6.31 13.71 21.67
CA TRP A 102 5.52 12.50 21.54
C TRP A 102 6.10 11.35 22.34
N GLU A 103 5.25 10.76 23.18
CA GLU A 103 5.61 9.58 23.95
C GLU A 103 5.49 8.33 23.08
N VAL A 104 6.64 7.75 22.72
CA VAL A 104 6.71 6.45 22.02
C VAL A 104 6.35 5.35 23.02
N LYS A 105 5.14 4.80 22.87
CA LYS A 105 4.64 3.68 23.68
C LYS A 105 4.54 2.40 22.88
N ASP A 106 5.00 1.32 23.48
CA ASP A 106 4.82 -0.05 22.99
C ASP A 106 5.32 -0.28 21.56
N TRP A 107 6.27 0.55 21.09
CA TRP A 107 6.77 0.50 19.71
C TRP A 107 7.34 -0.87 19.35
N SER A 108 8.15 -1.47 20.23
CA SER A 108 8.72 -2.80 19.97
C SER A 108 7.62 -3.85 19.79
N THR A 109 6.66 -3.92 20.71
CA THR A 109 5.54 -4.87 20.62
C THR A 109 4.64 -4.60 19.41
N TYR A 110 4.42 -3.32 19.08
CA TYR A 110 3.71 -2.92 17.87
C TYR A 110 4.41 -3.39 16.60
N LEU A 111 5.74 -3.20 16.53
CA LEU A 111 6.56 -3.63 15.42
C LEU A 111 6.50 -5.15 15.23
N ASP A 112 6.67 -5.92 16.30
CA ASP A 112 6.60 -7.40 16.24
C ASP A 112 5.25 -7.90 15.74
N SER A 113 4.14 -7.31 16.22
CA SER A 113 2.78 -7.66 15.77
C SER A 113 2.58 -7.29 14.29
N CYS A 114 2.98 -6.08 13.90
CA CYS A 114 2.73 -5.58 12.54
C CYS A 114 3.62 -6.26 11.50
N LEU A 115 4.79 -6.79 11.88
CA LEU A 115 5.63 -7.59 10.97
C LEU A 115 4.90 -8.86 10.51
N GLN A 116 4.28 -9.58 11.45
CA GLN A 116 3.51 -10.79 11.12
C GLN A 116 2.28 -10.48 10.27
N GLU A 117 1.58 -9.39 10.58
CA GLU A 117 0.45 -8.89 9.78
C GLU A 117 0.88 -8.50 8.38
N TRP A 118 2.03 -7.81 8.24
CA TRP A 118 2.58 -7.43 6.95
C TRP A 118 2.83 -8.66 6.08
N GLU A 119 3.51 -9.68 6.61
CA GLU A 119 3.81 -10.89 5.84
C GLU A 119 2.51 -11.62 5.44
N SER A 120 1.59 -11.81 6.39
CA SER A 120 0.32 -12.50 6.18
C SER A 120 -0.57 -11.80 5.14
N PHE A 121 -0.62 -10.47 5.16
CA PHE A 121 -1.41 -9.68 4.21
C PHE A 121 -0.92 -9.86 2.77
N HIS A 122 0.38 -9.72 2.54
CA HIS A 122 0.94 -9.82 1.20
C HIS A 122 0.84 -11.24 0.65
N GLU A 123 1.12 -12.25 1.50
CA GLU A 123 0.91 -13.65 1.13
C GLU A 123 -0.54 -13.94 0.75
N PHE A 124 -1.49 -13.44 1.54
CA PHE A 124 -2.90 -13.66 1.27
C PHE A 124 -3.27 -13.19 -0.14
N TRP A 125 -2.95 -11.94 -0.50
CA TRP A 125 -3.34 -11.38 -1.80
C TRP A 125 -2.65 -12.06 -2.97
N ILE A 126 -1.38 -12.44 -2.82
CA ILE A 126 -0.66 -13.20 -3.86
C ILE A 126 -1.30 -14.58 -4.02
N ASN A 127 -1.48 -15.33 -2.93
CA ASN A 127 -2.05 -16.67 -2.97
C ASN A 127 -3.49 -16.65 -3.49
N HIS A 128 -4.27 -15.63 -3.13
CA HIS A 128 -5.63 -15.44 -3.61
C HIS A 128 -5.63 -15.22 -5.12
N ALA A 129 -4.79 -14.32 -5.64
CA ALA A 129 -4.66 -14.08 -7.08
C ALA A 129 -4.26 -15.34 -7.84
N LEU A 130 -3.24 -16.06 -7.36
CA LEU A 130 -2.76 -17.30 -7.99
C LEU A 130 -3.82 -18.39 -7.99
N SER A 131 -4.50 -18.59 -6.85
CA SER A 131 -5.51 -19.65 -6.69
C SER A 131 -6.73 -19.42 -7.57
N HIS A 132 -7.12 -18.16 -7.78
CA HIS A 132 -8.26 -17.77 -8.60
C HIS A 132 -7.87 -17.38 -10.03
N ARG A 133 -6.59 -17.46 -10.38
CA ARG A 133 -6.02 -17.04 -11.69
C ARG A 133 -6.39 -15.60 -12.05
N LEU A 134 -6.39 -14.71 -11.07
CA LEU A 134 -6.64 -13.28 -11.27
C LEU A 134 -5.36 -12.60 -11.78
N PRO A 135 -5.46 -11.67 -12.75
CA PRO A 135 -4.36 -10.78 -13.08
C PRO A 135 -3.86 -10.05 -11.83
N LEU A 136 -2.54 -10.05 -11.64
CA LEU A 136 -1.89 -9.44 -10.49
C LEU A 136 -0.78 -8.49 -10.95
N LEU A 137 -0.85 -7.23 -10.50
CA LEU A 137 0.22 -6.24 -10.67
C LEU A 137 0.82 -5.92 -9.30
N VAL A 138 2.09 -6.27 -9.11
CA VAL A 138 2.84 -5.99 -7.89
C VAL A 138 3.62 -4.69 -8.04
N LEU A 139 3.34 -3.70 -7.22
CA LEU A 139 4.02 -2.41 -7.25
C LEU A 139 5.05 -2.32 -6.11
N ASN A 140 6.33 -2.30 -6.43
CA ASN A 140 7.38 -1.96 -5.47
C ASN A 140 7.34 -0.46 -5.18
N TYR A 141 7.08 -0.10 -3.92
CA TYR A 141 6.97 1.29 -3.49
C TYR A 141 8.27 2.10 -3.68
N ALA A 142 9.43 1.50 -3.49
CA ALA A 142 10.70 2.17 -3.75
C ALA A 142 10.88 2.47 -5.25
N ALA A 143 10.52 1.54 -6.12
CA ALA A 143 10.53 1.75 -7.57
C ALA A 143 9.52 2.84 -8.00
N MET A 144 8.34 2.89 -7.39
CA MET A 144 7.35 3.96 -7.67
C MET A 144 7.90 5.35 -7.36
N LYS A 145 8.66 5.50 -6.27
CA LYS A 145 9.28 6.79 -5.92
C LYS A 145 10.32 7.24 -6.94
N THR A 146 10.98 6.29 -7.60
CA THR A 146 12.02 6.57 -8.60
C THR A 146 11.41 6.87 -9.97
N ASP A 147 10.36 6.13 -10.36
CA ASP A 147 9.68 6.30 -11.65
C ASP A 147 8.17 6.09 -11.52
N ILE A 148 7.52 7.14 -11.01
CA ILE A 148 6.07 7.20 -10.89
C ILE A 148 5.37 7.30 -12.25
N ASN A 149 6.04 7.85 -13.26
CA ASN A 149 5.47 8.01 -14.60
C ASN A 149 5.20 6.64 -15.24
N SER A 150 6.23 5.79 -15.32
CA SER A 150 6.06 4.43 -15.83
C SER A 150 5.06 3.62 -14.99
N THR A 151 5.03 3.85 -13.68
CA THR A 151 4.06 3.22 -12.78
C THR A 151 2.61 3.62 -13.13
N VAL A 152 2.33 4.91 -13.33
CA VAL A 152 0.98 5.41 -13.67
C VAL A 152 0.51 4.84 -15.01
N TYR A 153 1.36 4.83 -16.04
CA TYR A 153 1.01 4.22 -17.33
C TYR A 153 0.75 2.72 -17.20
N LYS A 154 1.58 2.00 -16.43
CA LYS A 154 1.40 0.57 -16.18
C LYS A 154 0.11 0.26 -15.44
N MET A 155 -0.24 1.04 -14.41
CA MET A 155 -1.50 0.92 -13.70
C MET A 155 -2.70 1.19 -14.60
N ALA A 156 -2.64 2.25 -15.42
CA ALA A 156 -3.72 2.58 -16.35
C ALA A 156 -3.95 1.44 -17.37
N ALA A 157 -2.87 0.92 -17.95
CA ALA A 157 -2.94 -0.23 -18.85
C ALA A 157 -3.50 -1.48 -18.16
N PHE A 158 -3.07 -1.77 -16.94
CA PHE A 158 -3.55 -2.93 -16.17
C PHE A 158 -5.03 -2.83 -15.80
N LEU A 159 -5.53 -1.62 -15.55
CA LEU A 159 -6.93 -1.35 -15.24
C LEU A 159 -7.83 -1.22 -16.47
N ASP A 160 -7.27 -1.34 -17.69
CA ASP A 160 -7.95 -1.03 -18.95
C ASP A 160 -8.53 0.40 -18.97
N ALA A 161 -7.85 1.34 -18.28
CA ALA A 161 -8.31 2.71 -18.11
C ALA A 161 -7.62 3.64 -19.13
N PRO A 162 -8.37 4.31 -20.03
CA PRO A 162 -7.77 5.22 -21.01
C PRO A 162 -7.05 6.41 -20.34
N LEU A 163 -5.73 6.49 -20.54
CA LEU A 163 -4.89 7.58 -20.04
C LEU A 163 -4.36 8.43 -21.19
N SER A 164 -5.00 9.58 -21.43
CA SER A 164 -4.49 10.61 -22.35
C SER A 164 -3.21 11.26 -21.80
N GLU A 165 -2.33 11.74 -22.68
CA GLU A 165 -1.12 12.47 -22.28
C GLU A 165 -1.39 13.70 -21.39
N GLU A 166 -2.48 14.43 -21.63
CA GLU A 166 -2.87 15.57 -20.80
C GLU A 166 -3.18 15.15 -19.35
N ARG A 167 -3.95 14.06 -19.19
CA ARG A 167 -4.27 13.49 -17.87
C ARG A 167 -3.03 12.90 -17.19
N ALA A 168 -2.17 12.21 -17.94
CA ALA A 168 -0.90 11.73 -17.41
C ALA A 168 -0.06 12.91 -16.87
N ARG A 169 0.09 13.99 -17.65
CA ARG A 169 0.76 15.22 -17.19
C ARG A 169 0.11 15.83 -15.95
N CYS A 170 -1.22 15.85 -15.88
CA CYS A 170 -1.95 16.34 -14.71
C CYS A 170 -1.66 15.51 -13.46
N VAL A 171 -1.70 14.18 -13.57
CA VAL A 171 -1.39 13.27 -12.46
C VAL A 171 0.05 13.50 -11.97
N LEU A 172 1.01 13.58 -12.89
CA LEU A 172 2.42 13.80 -12.55
C LEU A 172 2.66 15.17 -11.92
N ALA A 173 2.03 16.23 -12.45
CA ALA A 173 2.13 17.57 -11.89
C ALA A 173 1.53 17.69 -10.48
N ASN A 174 0.61 16.78 -10.12
CA ASN A 174 -0.07 16.76 -8.83
C ASN A 174 0.31 15.53 -7.98
N GLN A 175 1.39 14.83 -8.31
CA GLN A 175 1.74 13.52 -7.75
C GLN A 175 1.88 13.50 -6.22
N GLU A 176 2.24 14.64 -5.62
CA GLU A 176 2.38 14.80 -4.17
C GLU A 176 1.03 14.78 -3.44
N GLY A 177 0.01 15.45 -4.01
CA GLY A 177 -1.32 15.59 -3.40
C GLY A 177 -1.34 16.36 -2.06
N GLY A 178 -2.54 16.53 -1.50
CA GLY A 178 -2.75 17.22 -0.22
C GLY A 178 -2.68 16.31 1.02
N PHE A 179 -2.54 14.99 0.81
CA PHE A 179 -2.59 13.97 1.86
C PHE A 179 -1.23 13.33 2.13
N HIS A 180 -0.15 13.85 1.54
CA HIS A 180 1.18 13.37 1.82
C HIS A 180 1.73 14.02 3.09
N ARG A 181 2.24 13.18 3.99
CA ARG A 181 2.95 13.61 5.19
C ARG A 181 4.32 14.15 4.80
N VAL A 182 4.62 15.38 5.22
CA VAL A 182 5.97 15.95 5.07
C VAL A 182 6.98 15.08 5.83
N LYS A 183 8.09 14.71 5.16
CA LYS A 183 9.12 13.87 5.79
C LYS A 183 9.73 14.57 7.01
N HIS A 184 9.73 13.86 8.14
CA HIS A 184 10.51 14.25 9.31
C HIS A 184 11.79 13.41 9.37
N GLY A 185 12.96 14.05 9.33
CA GLY A 185 14.26 13.38 9.17
C GLY A 185 14.77 12.56 10.36
N ARG A 186 13.91 12.20 11.33
CA ARG A 186 14.30 11.52 12.59
C ARG A 186 13.37 10.36 12.98
N VAL A 187 12.50 9.90 12.07
CA VAL A 187 11.49 8.86 12.40
C VAL A 187 12.17 7.55 12.87
N GLU A 188 13.26 7.14 12.24
CA GLU A 188 13.99 5.91 12.59
C GLU A 188 14.74 6.03 13.94
N GLU A 189 15.24 7.21 14.25
CA GLU A 189 15.86 7.51 15.56
C GLU A 189 14.83 7.47 16.68
N ILE A 190 13.61 7.98 16.42
CA ILE A 190 12.49 8.01 17.37
C ILE A 190 11.85 6.62 17.52
N LEU A 191 11.79 5.84 16.44
CA LEU A 191 11.20 4.51 16.38
C LEU A 191 12.25 3.45 16.00
N PRO A 192 13.22 3.19 16.91
CA PRO A 192 14.32 2.29 16.63
C PRO A 192 13.86 0.83 16.65
N SER A 193 14.41 0.02 15.75
CA SER A 193 14.25 -1.45 15.79
C SER A 193 15.43 -2.07 16.53
N THR A 194 15.21 -3.19 17.21
CA THR A 194 16.30 -4.04 17.69
C THR A 194 16.98 -4.78 16.52
N GLU A 195 18.16 -5.37 16.76
CA GLU A 195 18.82 -6.17 15.74
C GLU A 195 17.99 -7.39 15.33
N THR A 196 17.35 -8.06 16.29
CA THR A 196 16.46 -9.19 16.01
C THR A 196 15.28 -8.79 15.14
N GLN A 197 14.66 -7.63 15.42
CA GLN A 197 13.56 -7.11 14.60
C GLN A 197 13.99 -6.78 13.18
N ARG A 198 15.17 -6.18 13.00
CA ARG A 198 15.74 -5.94 11.67
C ARG A 198 15.96 -7.23 10.91
N GLN A 199 16.50 -8.26 11.56
CA GLN A 199 16.73 -9.56 10.95
C GLN A 199 15.43 -10.23 10.54
N GLU A 200 14.39 -10.18 11.38
CA GLU A 200 13.07 -10.71 11.02
C GLU A 200 12.42 -9.94 9.87
N SER A 201 12.48 -8.61 9.88
CA SER A 201 11.99 -7.78 8.77
C SER A 201 12.69 -8.12 7.45
N MET A 202 14.03 -8.24 7.47
CA MET A 202 14.81 -8.64 6.29
C MET A 202 14.43 -10.05 5.81
N ARG A 203 14.18 -10.99 6.73
CA ARG A 203 13.74 -12.36 6.42
C ARG A 203 12.39 -12.35 5.72
N MET A 204 11.41 -11.60 6.24
CA MET A 204 10.07 -11.46 5.64
C MET A 204 10.13 -10.79 4.27
N ALA A 205 10.91 -9.72 4.13
CA ALA A 205 11.10 -9.05 2.85
C ALA A 205 11.78 -9.97 1.81
N ALA A 206 12.77 -10.76 2.22
CA ALA A 206 13.42 -11.74 1.34
C ALA A 206 12.44 -12.83 0.88
N ARG A 207 11.63 -13.35 1.80
CA ARG A 207 10.59 -14.33 1.47
C ARG A 207 9.57 -13.76 0.48
N MET A 208 9.13 -12.52 0.69
CA MET A 208 8.23 -11.84 -0.23
C MET A 208 8.85 -11.67 -1.62
N ARG A 209 10.13 -11.28 -1.70
CA ARG A 209 10.88 -11.22 -2.98
C ARG A 209 10.93 -12.59 -3.67
N THR A 210 11.12 -13.68 -2.94
CA THR A 210 11.11 -15.03 -3.52
C THR A 210 9.74 -15.39 -4.10
N ILE A 211 8.66 -15.11 -3.36
CA ILE A 211 7.28 -15.38 -3.81
C ILE A 211 6.96 -14.56 -5.07
N ILE A 212 7.25 -13.26 -5.05
CA ILE A 212 7.04 -12.36 -6.20
C ILE A 212 7.90 -12.80 -7.38
N GLY A 213 9.17 -13.14 -7.16
CA GLY A 213 10.08 -13.61 -8.20
C GLY A 213 9.58 -14.88 -8.89
N LYS A 214 9.04 -15.83 -8.13
CA LYS A 214 8.39 -17.02 -8.69
C LYS A 214 7.18 -16.63 -9.55
N CYS A 215 6.28 -15.80 -9.01
CA CYS A 215 5.11 -15.31 -9.70
C CYS A 215 5.44 -14.61 -11.03
N LEU A 216 6.50 -13.79 -11.06
CA LEU A 216 7.01 -13.15 -12.28
C LEU A 216 7.59 -14.18 -13.26
N SER A 217 8.40 -15.13 -12.78
CA SER A 217 9.04 -16.15 -13.64
C SER A 217 8.03 -17.07 -14.33
N GLU A 218 6.92 -17.35 -13.65
CA GLU A 218 5.81 -18.17 -14.14
C GLU A 218 4.78 -17.35 -14.95
N ARG A 219 5.02 -16.04 -15.11
CA ARG A 219 4.13 -15.08 -15.79
C ARG A 219 2.72 -15.03 -15.19
N HIS A 220 2.63 -15.19 -13.87
CA HIS A 220 1.38 -15.07 -13.13
C HIS A 220 1.10 -13.64 -12.64
N CYS A 221 2.12 -12.78 -12.61
CA CYS A 221 1.97 -11.36 -12.29
C CYS A 221 2.94 -10.50 -13.09
N ASP A 222 2.70 -9.19 -13.05
CA ASP A 222 3.59 -8.13 -13.52
C ASP A 222 4.12 -7.29 -12.36
N THR A 223 5.19 -6.52 -12.61
CA THR A 223 5.75 -5.56 -11.64
C THR A 223 6.08 -4.22 -12.27
N ASN A 224 6.14 -3.13 -11.48
CA ASN A 224 6.65 -1.83 -11.92
C ASN A 224 8.18 -1.74 -11.95
N GLU A 225 8.88 -2.72 -11.41
CA GLU A 225 10.33 -2.80 -11.54
C GLU A 225 10.68 -3.10 -13.01
N HIS A 226 11.65 -2.35 -13.56
CA HIS A 226 12.25 -2.75 -14.82
C HIS A 226 12.89 -4.12 -14.56
N SER A 227 12.55 -5.11 -15.40
CA SER A 227 13.00 -6.50 -15.33
C SER A 227 14.20 -6.65 -14.41
N MET A 228 14.01 -7.33 -13.28
CA MET A 228 15.14 -7.91 -12.56
C MET A 228 15.81 -8.89 -13.52
N THR A 229 16.65 -8.39 -14.42
CA THR A 229 17.75 -9.16 -14.97
C THR A 229 18.57 -9.52 -13.74
N LEU A 230 18.36 -10.74 -13.26
CA LEU A 230 19.30 -11.43 -12.39
C LEU A 230 20.69 -11.08 -12.89
N PRO A 231 21.61 -10.56 -12.05
CA PRO A 231 23.00 -10.49 -12.45
C PRO A 231 23.43 -11.91 -12.79
N SER A 232 23.61 -12.18 -14.09
CA SER A 232 24.32 -13.35 -14.54
C SER A 232 25.78 -13.16 -14.13
N GLN A 233 26.20 -13.88 -13.11
CA GLN A 233 27.57 -14.36 -12.93
C GLN A 233 27.61 -15.44 -11.85
#